data_AF-A0A9N9ZNI1-F1
#
_entry.id   AF-A0A9N9ZNI1-F1
#
_cell.length_a   1.000
_cell.length_b   1.000
_cell.length_c   1.000
_cell.angle_alpha   90.00
_cell.angle_beta   90.00
_cell.angle_gamma   90.00
#
_symmetry.space_group_name_H-M   'P 1'
#
loop_
_entity.id
_entity.type
_entity.pdbx_description
1 polymer ?
#
loop_
_entity_poly.entity_id
_entity_poly.type
_entity_poly.pdbx_seq_one_letter_code
_entity_poly.pdbx_strand_id
1 'polypeptide(L)' 'MSYVTENTTWLSNDITQDVKDLVAKFYELADSKSADAGHLMATDIFSKEAVLIGPQATFRGFEVFEDL' A
#
# COMPACT_ATOMS: atom_id res chain seq x y z
N MET A 1 -10.66 16.38 28.59
CA MET A 1 -10.24 15.88 27.26
C MET A 1 -10.35 14.37 27.31
N SER A 2 -11.26 13.76 26.54
CA SER A 2 -11.33 12.30 26.45
C SER A 2 -10.10 11.79 25.72
N TYR A 3 -9.36 10.87 26.34
CA TYR A 3 -8.16 10.32 25.77
C TYR A 3 -8.59 9.28 24.73
N VAL A 4 -8.54 9.66 23.45
CA VAL A 4 -9.09 8.88 22.31
C VAL A 4 -8.43 7.49 22.18
N THR A 5 -7.30 7.27 22.86
CA THR A 5 -6.49 6.06 22.79
C THR A 5 -6.55 5.18 24.04
N GLU A 6 -7.44 5.46 25.00
CA GLU A 6 -7.51 4.78 26.31
C GLU A 6 -7.65 3.24 26.22
N ASN A 7 -8.17 2.71 25.11
CA ASN A 7 -8.30 1.27 24.85
C ASN A 7 -7.59 0.81 23.57
N THR A 8 -6.71 1.64 23.00
CA THR A 8 -5.94 1.25 21.82
C THR A 8 -4.92 0.19 22.21
N THR A 9 -5.12 -1.03 21.74
CA THR A 9 -4.11 -2.08 21.84
C THR A 9 -3.09 -1.86 20.73
N TRP A 10 -1.89 -1.42 21.10
CA TRP A 10 -0.78 -1.29 20.16
C TRP A 10 -0.26 -2.69 19.83
N LEU A 11 -0.15 -2.99 18.54
CA LEU A 11 0.53 -4.20 18.10
C LEU A 11 2.00 -4.08 18.50
N SER A 12 2.45 -4.92 19.43
CA SER A 12 3.84 -4.97 19.91
C SER A 12 4.69 -5.97 19.13
N ASN A 13 4.13 -6.62 18.11
CA ASN A 13 4.87 -7.55 17.29
C ASN A 13 5.81 -6.77 16.37
N ASP A 14 7.09 -7.16 16.38
CA ASP A 14 8.04 -6.64 15.43
C ASP A 14 7.58 -6.97 14.00
N ILE A 15 7.47 -5.92 13.19
CA ILE A 15 7.23 -6.07 11.75
C ILE A 15 8.51 -6.64 11.14
N THR A 16 8.38 -7.74 10.39
CA THR A 16 9.52 -8.38 9.72
C THR A 16 10.15 -7.43 8.69
N GLN A 17 11.43 -7.66 8.39
CA GLN A 17 12.13 -6.84 7.40
C GLN A 17 11.46 -6.91 6.02
N ASP A 18 11.02 -8.10 5.59
CA ASP A 18 10.32 -8.30 4.32
C ASP A 18 9.07 -7.43 4.17
N VAL A 19 8.28 -7.25 5.25
CA VAL A 19 7.10 -6.38 5.23
C VAL A 19 7.50 -4.91 5.14
N LYS A 20 8.59 -4.51 5.82
CA LYS A 20 9.10 -3.13 5.72
C LYS A 20 9.60 -2.83 4.32
N ASP A 21 10.32 -3.77 3.71
CA ASP A 21 10.86 -3.63 2.36
C ASP A 21 9.73 -3.56 1.32
N LEU A 22 8.66 -4.36 1.50
CA LEU A 22 7.47 -4.30 0.66
C LEU A 22 6.77 -2.94 0.75
N VAL A 23 6.60 -2.40 1.96
CA VAL A 23 6.00 -1.07 2.17
C VAL A 23 6.88 0.03 1.59
N ALA A 24 8.20 -0.07 1.74
CA ALA A 24 9.14 0.89 1.15
C ALA A 24 9.01 0.89 -0.39
N LYS A 25 9.03 -0.29 -1.02
CA LYS A 25 8.87 -0.43 -2.47
C LYS A 25 7.54 0.12 -2.97
N PHE A 26 6.45 -0.05 -2.20
CA PHE A 26 5.16 0.56 -2.54
C PHE A 26 5.26 2.09 -2.63
N TYR A 27 5.84 2.75 -1.63
CA TYR A 27 5.97 4.20 -1.64
C TYR A 27 6.94 4.70 -2.70
N GLU A 28 8.04 3.99 -2.95
CA GLU A 28 8.97 4.31 -4.04
C GLU A 28 8.27 4.28 -5.41
N LEU A 29 7.43 3.25 -5.66
CA LEU A 29 6.65 3.16 -6.89
C LEU A 29 5.54 4.21 -6.95
N ALA A 30 4.90 4.54 -5.83
CA ALA A 30 3.87 5.58 -5.76
C ALA A 30 4.42 6.99 -6.06
N ASP A 31 5.64 7.28 -5.62
CA ASP A 31 6.32 8.56 -5.87
C ASP A 31 7.05 8.59 -7.23
N SER A 32 7.16 7.43 -7.90
CA SER A 32 7.83 7.30 -9.19
C SER A 32 6.98 7.90 -10.32
N LYS A 33 7.61 8.75 -11.14
CA LYS A 33 6.99 9.30 -12.36
C LYS A 33 7.20 8.42 -13.60
N SER A 34 7.71 7.20 -13.40
CA SER A 34 7.89 6.26 -14.51
C SER A 34 6.53 5.78 -15.00
N ALA A 35 6.34 5.69 -16.32
CA ALA A 35 5.15 5.10 -16.91
C ALA A 35 4.94 3.64 -16.50
N ASP A 36 6.01 2.94 -16.11
CA ASP A 36 5.96 1.54 -15.68
C ASP A 36 5.60 1.37 -14.20
N ALA A 37 5.51 2.46 -13.43
CA ALA A 37 5.30 2.40 -11.98
C ALA A 37 3.97 1.69 -11.62
N GLY A 38 2.90 1.99 -12.35
CA GLY A 38 1.60 1.33 -12.17
C GLY A 38 1.63 -0.17 -12.49
N HIS A 39 2.39 -0.58 -13.51
CA HIS A 39 2.56 -1.99 -13.85
C HIS A 39 3.33 -2.74 -12.76
N LEU A 40 4.46 -2.18 -12.32
CA LEU A 40 5.27 -2.77 -11.24
C LEU A 40 4.51 -2.83 -9.91
N MET A 41 3.68 -1.82 -9.63
CA MET A 41 2.84 -1.82 -8.43
C MET A 41 1.79 -2.95 -8.49
N ALA A 42 1.17 -3.16 -9.65
CA ALA A 42 0.25 -4.26 -9.85
C ALA A 42 0.92 -5.64 -9.74
N THR A 43 2.12 -5.85 -10.31
CA THR A 43 2.76 -7.18 -10.35
C THR A 43 3.54 -7.54 -9.09
N ASP A 44 4.20 -6.56 -8.46
CA ASP A 44 5.21 -6.82 -7.44
C ASP A 44 4.73 -6.50 -6.02
N ILE A 45 3.68 -5.66 -5.88
CA ILE A 45 3.14 -5.24 -4.58
C ILE A 45 1.78 -5.87 -4.35
N PHE A 46 0.87 -5.72 -5.30
CA PHE A 46 -0.49 -6.19 -5.15
C PHE A 46 -0.62 -7.66 -5.53
N SER A 47 -1.54 -8.35 -4.86
CA SER A 47 -1.99 -9.67 -5.28
C SER A 47 -3.17 -9.53 -6.23
N LYS A 48 -3.53 -10.61 -6.94
CA LYS A 48 -4.71 -10.64 -7.83
C LYS A 48 -6.02 -10.26 -7.16
N GLU A 49 -6.10 -10.40 -5.84
CA GLU A 49 -7.30 -10.13 -5.04
C GLU A 49 -7.16 -8.84 -4.21
N ALA A 50 -6.04 -8.11 -4.35
CA ALA A 50 -5.82 -6.89 -3.61
C ALA A 50 -6.84 -5.82 -3.97
N VAL A 51 -7.16 -4.97 -3.01
CA VAL A 51 -8.05 -3.83 -3.21
C VAL A 51 -7.36 -2.59 -2.65
N LEU A 52 -7.07 -1.63 -3.53
CA LEU A 52 -6.60 -0.31 -3.13
C LEU A 52 -7.78 0.66 -3.15
N ILE A 53 -8.10 1.25 -2.00
CA ILE A 53 -9.19 2.22 -1.87
C ILE A 53 -8.56 3.59 -1.70
N GLY A 54 -8.56 4.39 -2.77
CA GLY A 54 -8.15 5.78 -2.76
C GLY A 54 -9.36 6.73 -2.63
N PRO A 55 -9.12 8.04 -2.45
CA PRO A 55 -10.18 9.04 -2.35
C PRO A 55 -11.02 9.17 -3.63
N GLN A 56 -10.41 8.92 -4.80
CA GLN A 56 -11.03 9.13 -6.10
C GLN A 56 -11.45 7.82 -6.79
N ALA A 57 -10.81 6.70 -6.46
CA ALA A 57 -11.03 5.42 -7.12
C ALA A 57 -10.71 4.24 -6.22
N THR A 58 -11.33 3.10 -6.53
CA THR A 58 -10.97 1.79 -5.97
C THR A 58 -10.38 0.94 -7.10
N PHE A 59 -9.17 0.43 -6.90
CA PHE A 59 -8.48 -0.44 -7.85
C PHE A 59 -8.49 -1.88 -7.33
N ARG A 60 -8.71 -2.86 -8.22
CA ARG A 60 -8.80 -4.28 -7.84
C ARG A 60 -7.77 -5.12 -8.60
N GLY A 61 -7.03 -5.92 -7.85
CA GLY A 61 -6.08 -6.89 -8.36
C GLY A 61 -4.96 -6.25 -9.18
N PHE A 62 -4.85 -6.68 -10.42
CA PHE A 62 -3.84 -6.21 -11.38
C PHE A 62 -4.39 -5.21 -12.40
N GLU A 63 -5.57 -4.62 -12.17
CA GLU A 63 -6.01 -3.48 -12.97
C GLU A 63 -4.91 -2.42 -12.93
N VAL A 64 -4.38 -2.09 -14.11
CA VAL A 64 -3.21 -1.21 -14.24
C VAL A 64 -3.58 0.14 -13.61
N PHE A 65 -2.76 0.58 -12.67
CA PHE A 65 -2.84 1.91 -12.10
C PHE A 65 -2.35 2.92 -13.16
N GLU A 66 -3.16 3.18 -14.20
CA GLU A 66 -2.78 4.07 -15.30
C GLU A 66 -2.81 5.56 -14.92
N ASP A 67 -3.41 5.92 -13.79
CA ASP A 67 -3.64 7.32 -13.38
C ASP A 67 -3.27 7.62 -11.90
N LEU A 68 -2.11 7.16 -11.41
CA LEU A 68 -1.56 7.62 -10.11
C LEU A 68 -0.75 8.92 -10.25
#